data_AF-A0A5N6XDL2-F1
#
_entry.id   AF-A0A5N6XDL2-F1
#
_cell.length_a   1.000
_cell.length_b   1.000
_cell.length_c   1.000
_cell.angle_alpha   90.00
_cell.angle_beta   90.00
_cell.angle_gamma   90.00
#
_symmetry.space_group_name_H-M   'P 1'
#
loop_
_entity.id
_entity.type
_entity.pdbx_description
1 polymer ?
#
loop_
_entity_poly.entity_id
_entity_poly.type
_entity_poly.pdbx_seq_one_letter_code
_entity_poly.pdbx_strand_id
1 'polypeptide(L)'
;MPLEGVVEMNAHGCCTQCLVFPREQVNAVITFLKDMKAGQTDSLIEGYADIARLSRYALALQQLQHVGLKSSRDTLEIKTRSTWAFWFEENEPTKLRREHEEILQHVDVQRMLGHV
;
A
#
# COMPACT_ATOMS: atom_id res chain seq x y z
N MET A 1 8.73 13.13 13.51
CA MET A 1 9.58 12.88 12.33
C MET A 1 8.69 12.32 11.24
N PRO A 2 8.94 12.60 9.95
CA PRO A 2 8.23 11.93 8.87
C PRO A 2 8.38 10.41 8.99
N LEU A 3 7.40 9.65 8.49
CA LEU A 3 7.49 8.19 8.43
C LEU A 3 8.59 7.80 7.44
N GLU A 4 9.32 6.71 7.72
CA GLU A 4 10.40 6.22 6.86
C GLU A 4 10.26 4.71 6.67
N GLY A 5 10.57 4.23 5.46
CA GLY A 5 10.56 2.80 5.13
C GLY A 5 9.18 2.13 5.23
N VAL A 6 9.15 0.92 5.80
CA VAL A 6 7.94 0.14 6.04
C VAL A 6 7.45 0.41 7.46
N VAL A 7 6.20 0.81 7.61
CA VAL A 7 5.59 1.11 8.91
C VAL A 7 4.33 0.27 9.12
N GLU A 8 4.11 -0.19 10.34
CA GLU A 8 2.87 -0.88 10.68
C GLU A 8 1.68 0.10 10.63
N MET A 9 0.61 -0.30 9.96
CA MET A 9 -0.58 0.53 9.75
C MET A 9 -1.83 -0.34 9.76
N ASN A 10 -2.25 -0.74 10.96
CA ASN A 10 -3.41 -1.62 11.14
C ASN A 10 -4.77 -0.92 11.07
N ALA A 11 -4.81 0.42 10.98
CA ALA A 11 -6.05 1.17 10.90
C ALA A 11 -5.90 2.36 9.96
N HIS A 12 -7.03 2.79 9.40
CA HIS A 12 -7.14 4.01 8.59
C HIS A 12 -6.34 3.95 7.28
N GLY A 13 -6.20 2.74 6.71
CA GLY A 13 -5.58 2.59 5.40
C GLY A 13 -6.42 3.23 4.31
N CYS A 14 -6.01 4.41 3.86
CA CYS A 14 -6.83 5.28 3.02
C CYS A 14 -6.95 4.85 1.55
N CYS A 15 -6.11 3.92 1.06
CA CYS A 15 -6.07 3.62 -0.38
C CYS A 15 -5.89 2.13 -0.69
N THR A 16 -6.92 1.51 -1.28
CA THR A 16 -6.82 0.24 -2.06
C THR A 16 -6.13 0.41 -3.41
N GLN A 17 -5.47 1.54 -3.65
CA GLN A 17 -4.95 1.91 -4.97
C GLN A 17 -3.72 1.09 -5.35
N CYS A 18 -2.93 0.67 -4.36
CA CYS A 18 -1.93 -0.38 -4.51
C CYS A 18 -1.79 -1.16 -3.20
N LEU A 19 -2.00 -2.47 -3.26
CA LEU A 19 -1.84 -3.38 -2.15
C LEU A 19 -1.00 -4.56 -2.60
N VAL A 20 -0.06 -4.97 -1.77
CA VAL A 20 0.74 -6.17 -1.97
C VAL A 20 0.23 -7.23 -1.01
N PHE A 21 -0.15 -8.38 -1.56
CA PHE A 21 -0.63 -9.51 -0.76
C PHE A 21 0.37 -10.66 -0.84
N PRO A 22 0.67 -11.32 0.28
CA PRO A 22 1.30 -12.64 0.24
C PRO A 22 0.42 -13.58 -0.59
N ARG A 23 1.04 -14.37 -1.47
CA ARG A 23 0.33 -15.20 -2.46
C ARG A 23 -0.66 -16.15 -1.80
N GLU A 24 -0.29 -16.71 -0.67
CA GLU A 24 -1.08 -17.61 0.16
C GLU A 24 -2.35 -16.96 0.72
N GLN A 25 -2.36 -15.64 0.90
CA GLN A 25 -3.52 -14.90 1.41
C GLN A 25 -4.53 -14.53 0.32
N VAL A 26 -4.11 -14.52 -0.96
CA VAL A 26 -4.93 -14.01 -2.08
C VAL A 26 -6.27 -14.74 -2.19
N ASN A 27 -6.27 -16.07 -2.12
CA ASN A 27 -7.51 -16.84 -2.25
C ASN A 27 -8.49 -16.56 -1.10
N ALA A 28 -8.01 -16.42 0.13
CA ALA A 28 -8.84 -16.14 1.28
C ALA A 28 -9.48 -14.74 1.21
N VAL A 29 -8.70 -13.73 0.81
CA VAL A 29 -9.20 -12.36 0.59
C VAL A 29 -10.26 -12.34 -0.52
N ILE A 30 -10.04 -13.03 -1.63
CA ILE A 30 -11.02 -13.11 -2.74
C ILE A 30 -12.35 -13.71 -2.25
N THR A 31 -12.30 -14.81 -1.50
CA THR A 31 -13.50 -15.47 -0.97
C THR A 31 -14.25 -14.53 -0.03
N PHE A 32 -13.54 -13.91 0.93
CA PHE A 32 -14.14 -12.96 1.87
C PHE A 32 -14.85 -11.79 1.15
N LEU A 33 -14.19 -11.18 0.16
CA LEU A 33 -14.76 -10.05 -0.58
C LEU A 33 -16.01 -10.45 -1.39
N LYS A 34 -16.04 -11.67 -1.94
CA LYS A 34 -17.22 -12.19 -2.64
C LYS A 34 -18.40 -12.42 -1.70
N ASP A 35 -18.14 -12.87 -0.48
CA ASP A 35 -19.19 -13.15 0.51
C ASP A 35 -19.83 -11.88 1.07
N MET A 36 -19.04 -10.81 1.28
CA MET A 36 -19.52 -9.53 1.81
C MET A 36 -20.43 -8.76 0.84
N LYS A 37 -20.29 -8.97 -0.48
CA LYS A 37 -21.12 -8.45 -1.60
C LYS A 37 -21.23 -6.92 -1.76
N ALA A 38 -21.07 -6.11 -0.70
CA ALA A 38 -21.15 -4.66 -0.74
C ALA A 38 -20.32 -4.02 0.40
N GLY A 39 -19.86 -2.79 0.18
CA GLY A 39 -19.06 -2.03 1.13
C GLY A 39 -17.92 -1.27 0.45
N GLN A 40 -17.20 -0.46 1.23
CA GLN A 40 -15.95 0.15 0.76
C GLN A 40 -14.83 -0.90 0.86
N THR A 41 -14.19 -1.22 -0.26
CA THR A 41 -13.23 -2.34 -0.37
C THR A 41 -12.07 -2.24 0.61
N ASP A 42 -11.58 -1.02 0.86
CA ASP A 42 -10.53 -0.72 1.84
C ASP A 42 -10.94 -1.16 3.25
N SER A 43 -12.14 -0.77 3.68
CA SER A 43 -12.70 -1.10 4.98
C SER A 43 -12.99 -2.59 5.12
N LEU A 44 -13.40 -3.24 4.02
CA LEU A 44 -13.61 -4.69 4.00
C LEU A 44 -12.29 -5.46 4.16
N ILE A 45 -11.22 -5.05 3.45
CA ILE A 45 -9.90 -5.67 3.59
C ILE A 45 -9.33 -5.41 4.99
N GLU A 46 -9.56 -4.23 5.55
CA GLU A 46 -9.21 -3.90 6.94
C GLU A 46 -9.92 -4.86 7.92
N GLY A 47 -11.25 -5.00 7.79
CA GLY A 47 -12.02 -5.93 8.62
C GLY A 47 -11.61 -7.39 8.46
N TYR A 48 -11.26 -7.84 7.25
CA TYR A 48 -10.71 -9.19 7.03
C TYR A 48 -9.42 -9.39 7.83
N ALA A 49 -8.48 -8.43 7.74
CA ALA A 49 -7.22 -8.51 8.45
C ALA A 49 -7.42 -8.51 9.97
N ASP A 50 -8.39 -7.75 10.49
CA ASP A 50 -8.72 -7.78 11.92
C ASP A 50 -9.24 -9.14 12.38
N ILE A 51 -10.19 -9.73 11.63
CA ILE A 51 -10.75 -11.06 11.91
C ILE A 51 -9.67 -12.13 11.86
N ALA A 52 -8.82 -12.09 10.84
CA ALA A 52 -7.73 -13.03 10.62
C ALA A 52 -6.49 -12.75 11.49
N ARG A 53 -6.49 -11.67 12.29
CA ARG A 53 -5.38 -11.19 13.12
C ARG A 53 -4.08 -10.99 12.33
N LEU A 54 -4.19 -10.37 11.15
CA LEU A 54 -3.08 -10.06 10.27
C LEU A 54 -2.60 -8.62 10.48
N SER A 55 -1.29 -8.43 10.54
CA SER A 55 -0.70 -7.10 10.49
C SER A 55 -0.73 -6.55 9.06
N ARG A 56 -0.97 -5.25 8.95
CA ARG A 56 -0.86 -4.49 7.71
C ARG A 56 0.31 -3.53 7.82
N TYR A 57 0.99 -3.34 6.70
CA TYR A 57 2.13 -2.46 6.61
C TYR A 57 1.92 -1.48 5.46
N ALA A 58 2.38 -0.26 5.65
CA ALA A 58 2.42 0.78 4.63
C ALA A 58 3.87 1.14 4.32
N LEU A 59 4.13 1.45 3.05
CA LEU A 59 5.34 2.16 2.69
C LEU A 59 5.11 3.64 2.99
N ALA A 60 5.98 4.21 3.82
CA ALA A 60 5.92 5.61 4.20
C ALA A 60 6.02 6.54 2.99
N LEU A 61 6.86 6.16 2.02
CA LEU A 61 7.00 6.85 0.75
C LEU A 61 5.93 6.37 -0.23
N GLN A 62 5.22 7.31 -0.85
CA GLN A 62 4.24 7.03 -1.89
C GLN A 62 4.94 6.45 -3.13
N GLN A 63 4.71 5.16 -3.41
CA GLN A 63 5.31 4.44 -4.54
C GLN A 63 4.41 4.42 -5.79
N LEU A 64 3.11 4.56 -5.60
CA LEU A 64 2.13 4.55 -6.68
C LEU A 64 1.14 5.69 -6.48
N GLN A 65 0.72 6.27 -7.60
CA GLN A 65 -0.33 7.26 -7.63
C GLN A 65 -1.41 6.81 -8.60
N HIS A 66 -2.65 6.72 -8.12
CA HIS A 66 -3.80 6.46 -8.98
C HIS A 66 -4.21 7.74 -9.69
N VAL A 67 -4.17 7.74 -11.02
CA VAL A 67 -4.74 8.82 -11.85
C VAL A 67 -6.12 8.38 -12.32
N GLY A 68 -7.15 8.82 -11.61
CA GLY A 68 -8.55 8.47 -11.88
C GLY A 68 -9.35 9.64 -12.42
N LEU A 69 -10.30 9.37 -13.33
CA LEU A 69 -11.28 10.36 -13.79
C LEU A 69 -12.63 10.25 -13.06
N LYS A 70 -12.93 9.06 -12.50
CA LYS A 70 -14.21 8.76 -11.85
C LYS A 70 -13.97 8.18 -10.46
N SER A 71 -14.54 8.81 -9.44
CA SER A 71 -14.47 8.35 -8.06
C SER A 71 -15.63 7.40 -7.76
N SER A 72 -15.39 6.39 -6.91
CA SER A 72 -16.43 5.52 -6.33
C SER A 72 -17.26 6.23 -5.27
N ARG A 73 -16.76 7.35 -4.76
CA ARG A 73 -17.46 8.28 -3.87
C ARG A 73 -17.91 9.42 -4.75
N ASP A 74 -19.19 9.72 -4.80
CA ASP A 74 -19.81 10.70 -5.71
C ASP A 74 -19.21 12.11 -5.52
N THR A 75 -18.03 12.31 -6.10
CA THR A 75 -17.15 13.45 -5.89
C THR A 75 -17.10 14.22 -7.20
N LEU A 76 -17.25 15.54 -7.12
CA LEU A 76 -17.08 16.43 -8.27
C LEU A 76 -15.82 16.06 -9.05
N GLU A 77 -15.96 15.90 -10.37
CA GLU A 77 -14.91 15.45 -11.29
C GLU A 77 -13.58 16.21 -11.09
N ILE A 78 -13.67 17.51 -10.79
CA ILE A 78 -12.54 18.38 -10.45
C ILE A 78 -11.70 17.83 -9.29
N LYS A 79 -12.31 17.40 -8.18
CA LYS A 79 -11.56 16.88 -7.02
C LYS A 79 -10.89 15.55 -7.33
N THR A 80 -11.52 14.72 -8.17
CA THR A 80 -10.95 13.43 -8.61
C THR A 80 -9.67 13.64 -9.43
N ARG A 81 -9.62 14.69 -10.26
CA ARG A 81 -8.48 15.01 -11.12
C ARG A 81 -7.37 15.80 -10.43
N SER A 82 -7.66 16.41 -9.28
CA SER A 82 -6.73 17.28 -8.54
C SER A 82 -6.00 16.60 -7.38
N THR A 83 -6.23 15.30 -7.13
CA THR A 83 -5.53 14.58 -6.06
C THR A 83 -4.16 14.14 -6.57
N TRP A 84 -3.20 15.07 -6.57
CA TRP A 84 -1.82 14.82 -6.96
C TRP A 84 -0.88 14.84 -5.76
N ALA A 85 -0.05 13.81 -5.67
CA ALA A 85 1.04 13.73 -4.73
C ALA A 85 2.32 14.27 -5.36
N PHE A 86 2.41 15.60 -5.52
CA PHE A 86 3.56 16.25 -6.17
C PHE A 86 4.89 16.00 -5.44
N TRP A 87 4.85 15.63 -4.16
CA TRP A 87 6.04 15.26 -3.38
C TRP A 87 6.87 14.13 -4.01
N PHE A 88 6.24 13.25 -4.80
CA PHE A 88 7.00 12.24 -5.53
C PHE A 88 8.00 12.87 -6.52
N GLU A 89 7.68 14.02 -7.11
CA GLU A 89 8.53 14.73 -8.08
C GLU A 89 9.77 15.35 -7.41
N GLU A 90 9.77 15.52 -6.09
CA GLU A 90 10.92 16.01 -5.33
C GLU A 90 11.98 14.93 -5.07
N ASN A 91 11.68 13.67 -5.37
CA ASN A 91 12.63 12.58 -5.20
C ASN A 91 13.80 12.68 -6.18
N GLU A 92 15.04 12.64 -5.66
CA GLU A 92 16.24 12.55 -6.49
C GLU A 92 16.52 11.10 -6.94
N PRO A 93 16.47 10.77 -8.25
CA PRO A 93 16.56 9.38 -8.71
C PRO A 93 17.87 8.68 -8.32
N THR A 94 19.00 9.40 -8.36
CA THR A 94 20.32 8.86 -8.02
C THR A 94 20.42 8.53 -6.54
N LYS A 95 19.84 9.39 -5.69
CA LYS A 95 19.83 9.19 -4.23
C LYS A 95 18.95 8.00 -3.86
N LEU A 96 17.73 7.94 -4.41
CA LEU A 96 16.83 6.80 -4.20
C LEU A 96 17.45 5.47 -4.64
N ARG A 97 18.13 5.45 -5.79
CA ARG A 97 18.81 4.24 -6.27
C ARG A 97 19.83 3.74 -5.24
N ARG A 98 20.67 4.64 -4.73
CA ARG A 98 21.67 4.28 -3.72
C ARG A 98 21.01 3.78 -2.43
N GLU A 99 19.98 4.45 -1.95
CA GLU A 99 19.22 4.03 -0.76
C GLU A 99 18.62 2.62 -0.95
N HIS A 100 18.04 2.34 -2.12
CA HIS A 100 17.50 1.01 -2.42
C HIS A 100 18.60 -0.07 -2.52
N GLU A 101 19.75 0.25 -3.11
CA GLU A 101 20.92 -0.64 -3.15
C GLU A 101 21.41 -0.95 -1.74
N GLU A 102 21.50 0.05 -0.86
CA GLU A 102 21.88 -0.10 0.55
C GLU A 102 20.88 -0.99 1.32
N ILE A 103 19.57 -0.80 1.12
CA ILE A 103 18.52 -1.65 1.73
C ILE A 103 18.69 -3.10 1.29
N LEU A 104 18.98 -3.35 0.01
CA LEU A 104 19.19 -4.71 -0.49
C LEU A 104 20.40 -5.35 0.17
N GLN A 105 21.44 -4.60 0.54
CA GLN A 105 22.62 -5.14 1.25
C GLN A 105 22.37 -5.39 2.74
N HIS A 106 21.23 -4.96 3.30
CA HIS A 106 20.92 -5.17 4.71
C HIS A 106 20.82 -6.65 5.05
N VAL A 107 21.43 -7.06 6.17
CA VAL A 107 21.54 -8.48 6.56
C VAL A 107 20.19 -9.19 6.65
N ASP A 108 19.17 -8.52 7.20
CA ASP A 108 17.83 -9.10 7.30
C ASP A 108 17.18 -9.29 5.93
N VAL A 109 17.41 -8.37 4.99
CA VAL A 109 16.88 -8.47 3.63
C VAL A 109 17.59 -9.59 2.88
N GLN A 110 18.91 -9.67 2.98
CA GLN A 110 19.71 -10.75 2.39
C GLN A 110 19.30 -12.12 2.91
N ARG A 111 19.02 -12.23 4.21
CA ARG A 111 18.48 -13.44 4.83
C ARG A 111 17.08 -13.79 4.32
N MET A 112 16.19 -12.81 4.18
CA MET A 112 14.85 -13.02 3.62
C MET A 112 14.90 -13.49 2.15
N LEU A 113 15.87 -12.99 1.38
CA LEU A 113 16.09 -13.39 -0.01
C LEU A 113 16.82 -14.73 -0.16
N GLY A 114 17.26 -15.35 0.95
CA GLY A 114 17.95 -16.64 0.94
C GLY A 114 19.39 -16.58 0.42
N HIS A 115 20.01 -15.40 0.46
CA HIS A 115 21.40 -15.20 0.05
C HIS A 115 22.42 -15.43 1.17
N VAL A 116 21.95 -15.50 2.43
CA VAL A 116 22.74 -15.73 3.65
C VAL A 116 22.00 -16.68 4.57
#